data_AF-A0AAW8L2Z9-F1
#
_entry.id   AF-A0AAW8L2Z9-F1
#
_cell.length_a   1.000
_cell.length_b   1.000
_cell.length_c   1.000
_cell.angle_alpha   90.00
_cell.angle_beta   90.00
_cell.angle_gamma   90.00
#
_symmetry.space_group_name_H-M   'P 1'
#
loop_
_entity.id
_entity.type
_entity.pdbx_description
1 polymer ?
#
loop_
_entity_poly.entity_id
_entity_poly.type
_entity_poly.pdbx_seq_one_letter_code
_entity_poly.pdbx_strand_id
1 'polypeptide(L)' 'MPRIKVLPHAQFCPEGAEFEVEQNANLCQSLLDRGIKIE' A
#
# COMPACT_ATOMS: atom_id res chain seq x y z
N MET A 1 -6.55 -1.60 14.01
CA MET A 1 -5.91 -1.81 12.70
C MET A 1 -6.29 -0.65 11.78
N PRO A 2 -5.41 0.32 11.52
CA PRO A 2 -5.63 1.29 10.46
C PRO A 2 -5.74 0.59 9.09
N ARG A 3 -6.66 1.07 8.27
CA ARG A 3 -6.88 0.59 6.92
C ARG A 3 -6.25 1.55 5.93
N ILE A 4 -5.36 1.04 5.09
CA ILE A 4 -4.70 1.79 4.01
C ILE A 4 -5.42 1.46 2.71
N LYS A 5 -5.83 2.51 1.99
CA LYS A 5 -6.38 2.41 0.65
C LYS A 5 -5.44 3.09 -0.34
N VAL A 6 -4.86 2.31 -1.23
CA VAL A 6 -4.06 2.77 -2.36
C VAL A 6 -5.00 2.98 -3.54
N LEU A 7 -5.04 4.20 -4.05
CA LEU A 7 -5.83 4.51 -5.23
C LEU A 7 -5.20 3.89 -6.48
N PRO A 8 -6.02 3.56 -7.50
CA PRO A 8 -5.53 3.10 -8.79
C PRO A 8 -4.44 4.01 -9.36
N HIS A 9 -3.31 3.41 -9.70
CA HIS A 9 -2.17 4.08 -10.30
C HIS A 9 -1.64 3.26 -11.48
N ALA A 10 -1.67 3.84 -12.68
CA ALA A 10 -1.43 3.15 -13.94
C ALA A 10 -0.14 2.30 -14.00
N GLN A 11 0.95 2.77 -13.39
CA GLN A 11 2.24 2.06 -13.39
C GLN A 11 2.47 1.13 -12.19
N PHE A 12 2.12 1.57 -10.97
CA PHE A 12 2.53 0.91 -9.73
C PHE A 12 1.43 0.09 -9.06
N CYS A 13 0.17 0.41 -9.31
CA CYS A 13 -0.97 -0.28 -8.72
C CYS A 13 -2.25 -0.06 -9.55
N PRO A 14 -2.36 -0.64 -10.76
CA PRO A 14 -3.41 -0.28 -11.72
C PRO A 14 -4.84 -0.47 -11.21
N GLU A 15 -5.04 -1.47 -10.35
CA GLU A 15 -6.34 -1.80 -9.75
C GLU A 15 -6.56 -1.13 -8.38
N GLY A 16 -5.55 -0.42 -7.87
CA GLY A 16 -5.50 0.00 -6.47
C GLY A 16 -5.32 -1.19 -5.52
N ALA A 17 -5.31 -0.91 -4.23
CA ALA A 17 -5.23 -1.93 -3.19
C ALA A 17 -5.86 -1.43 -1.90
N GLU A 18 -6.38 -2.34 -1.09
CA GLU A 18 -6.89 -2.00 0.23
C GLU A 18 -6.49 -3.08 1.23
N PHE A 19 -5.86 -2.68 2.33
CA PHE A 19 -5.35 -3.62 3.32
C PHE A 19 -5.22 -2.99 4.70
N GLU A 20 -5.21 -3.85 5.72
CA GLU A 20 -4.96 -3.46 7.10
C GLU A 20 -3.47 -3.58 7.43
N VAL A 21 -3.01 -2.70 8.32
CA VAL A 21 -1.67 -2.75 8.90
C VAL A 21 -1.76 -2.56 10.41
N GLU A 22 -0.70 -2.99 11.10
CA GLU A 22 -0.53 -2.73 12.52
C GLU A 22 -0.36 -1.23 12.80
N GLN A 23 -0.76 -0.81 13.99
CA GLN A 23 -0.57 0.57 14.40
C GLN A 23 0.93 0.87 14.54
N ASN A 24 1.38 2.01 14.02
CA ASN A 24 2.79 2.40 13.89
C ASN A 24 3.62 1.57 12.89
N ALA A 25 2.98 0.75 12.04
CA ALA A 25 3.67 0.11 10.93
C ALA A 25 4.27 1.16 9.96
N ASN A 26 5.42 0.84 9.37
CA ASN A 26 6.04 1.70 8.36
C ASN A 26 5.21 1.63 7.06
N LEU A 27 4.67 2.77 6.62
CA LEU A 27 3.83 2.86 5.43
C LEU A 27 4.58 2.40 4.17
N CYS A 28 5.80 2.90 3.95
CA CYS A 28 6.59 2.60 2.76
C CYS A 28 6.91 1.11 2.66
N GLN A 29 7.36 0.50 3.75
CA GLN A 29 7.62 -0.93 3.79
C GLN A 29 6.35 -1.74 3.53
N SER A 30 5.23 -1.34 4.15
CA SER A 30 3.94 -2.01 3.96
C SER A 30 3.45 -2.00 2.51
N LEU A 31 3.77 -0.94 1.76
CA LEU A 31 3.47 -0.83 0.32
C LEU A 31 4.41 -1.73 -0.50
N LEU A 32 5.71 -1.69 -0.21
CA LEU A 32 6.73 -2.48 -0.91
C LEU A 32 6.53 -3.99 -0.72
N ASP A 33 6.22 -4.45 0.50
CA ASP A 33 5.95 -5.86 0.82
C ASP A 33 4.75 -6.42 0.03
N ARG A 34 3.83 -5.54 -0.40
CA ARG A 34 2.66 -5.86 -1.19
C ARG A 34 2.87 -5.67 -2.69
N GLY A 35 4.12 -5.42 -3.11
CA GLY A 35 4.51 -5.29 -4.52
C GLY A 35 4.22 -3.91 -5.11
N ILE A 36 3.81 -2.93 -4.30
CA ILE A 36 3.58 -1.56 -4.75
C ILE A 36 4.92 -0.84 -4.72
N LYS A 37 5.60 -0.86 -5.86
CA LYS A 37 6.95 -0.31 -6.04
C LYS A 37 6.92 1.22 -6.08
N ILE A 38 6.81 1.83 -4.90
CA ILE A 38 6.96 3.28 -4.72
C ILE A 38 8.41 3.73 -5.00
N GLU A 39 8.58 4.97 -5.46
CA GLU A 39 9.88 5.62 -5.75
C GLU A 39 10.37 6.46 -4.54
#